data_AF-A0A1Y2HIE5-F1
#
_entry.id   AF-A0A1Y2HIE5-F1
#
_cell.length_a   1.000
_cell.length_b   1.000
_cell.length_c   1.000
_cell.angle_alpha   90.00
_cell.angle_beta   90.00
_cell.angle_gamma   90.00
#
_symmetry.space_group_name_H-M   'P 1'
#
loop_
_entity.id
_entity.type
_entity.pdbx_description
1 polymer ?
#
loop_
_entity_poly.entity_id
_entity_poly.type
_entity_poly.pdbx_seq_one_letter_code
_entity_poly.pdbx_strand_id
1 'polypeptide(L)'
;MVRSSTAKGVSADDKRKRMLEIFHETKDVYTLKDLEKIAPKTKGITSQSVKEVLQQLVDDGEVMCEKIGSSNYFWSFPSAAVKAKRLQLDSLTCQSADLTQDLTQLQSSLARATVSREPTPDRLALLAEIEQLQADIAAMQVELESYRDCDPEVHQQTLAQVDVCKQGVNRWTENMFALQGWVRDKFGSENADGLFKGFGVPEDLDTV
;
A
#
# COMPACT_ATOMS: atom_id res chain seq x y z
N MET A 1 25.52 -29.49 -70.17
CA MET A 1 25.77 -30.51 -69.14
C MET A 1 26.11 -29.77 -67.84
N VAL A 2 25.10 -29.43 -67.04
CA VAL A 2 25.28 -28.71 -65.77
C VAL A 2 25.21 -29.76 -64.65
N ARG A 3 26.28 -29.82 -63.86
CA ARG A 3 26.49 -30.84 -62.82
C ARG A 3 25.47 -30.67 -61.69
N SER A 4 24.74 -31.74 -61.43
CA SER A 4 23.94 -31.96 -60.22
C SER A 4 24.85 -31.91 -59.00
N SER A 5 24.59 -30.97 -58.07
CA SER A 5 25.30 -30.87 -56.80
C SER A 5 24.64 -31.77 -55.75
N THR A 6 25.42 -32.72 -55.25
CA THR A 6 25.07 -33.68 -54.21
C THR A 6 24.89 -33.02 -52.83
N ALA A 7 23.86 -33.47 -52.12
CA ALA A 7 23.66 -33.45 -50.66
C ALA A 7 23.79 -32.11 -49.90
N LYS A 8 22.70 -31.31 -49.88
CA LYS A 8 22.45 -30.38 -48.77
C LYS A 8 21.94 -31.17 -47.57
N GLY A 9 22.61 -31.06 -46.43
CA GLY A 9 22.15 -31.64 -45.17
C GLY A 9 20.73 -31.15 -44.81
N VAL A 10 19.97 -31.99 -44.11
CA VAL A 10 18.63 -31.68 -43.63
C VAL A 10 18.70 -30.46 -42.70
N SER A 11 17.92 -29.41 -42.99
CA SER A 11 17.88 -28.17 -42.19
C SER A 11 17.39 -28.44 -40.76
N ALA A 12 17.65 -27.54 -39.81
CA ALA A 12 17.13 -27.65 -38.44
C ALA A 12 15.59 -27.76 -38.41
N ASP A 13 14.90 -26.91 -39.17
CA ASP A 13 13.42 -26.97 -39.28
C ASP A 13 12.93 -28.26 -39.96
N ASP A 14 13.66 -28.76 -40.95
CA ASP A 14 13.33 -30.04 -41.59
C ASP A 14 13.47 -31.21 -40.61
N LYS A 15 14.47 -31.18 -39.71
CA LYS A 15 14.63 -32.19 -38.66
C LYS A 15 13.49 -32.12 -37.65
N ARG A 16 13.08 -30.92 -37.22
CA ARG A 16 11.93 -30.69 -36.32
C ARG A 16 10.65 -31.26 -36.93
N LYS A 17 10.36 -30.89 -38.18
CA LYS A 17 9.18 -31.40 -38.91
C LYS A 17 9.18 -32.91 -39.05
N ARG A 18 10.31 -33.50 -39.46
CA ARG A 18 10.45 -34.95 -39.60
C ARG A 18 10.32 -35.71 -38.28
N MET A 19 10.78 -35.12 -37.17
CA MET A 19 10.62 -35.71 -35.84
C MET A 19 9.13 -35.70 -35.43
N LEU A 20 8.42 -34.59 -35.66
CA LEU A 20 6.97 -34.50 -35.43
C LEU A 20 6.17 -35.50 -36.26
N GLU A 21 6.55 -35.71 -37.52
CA GLU A 21 5.91 -36.71 -38.38
C GLU A 21 5.97 -38.12 -37.76
N ILE A 22 7.06 -38.49 -37.08
CA ILE A 22 7.14 -39.79 -36.39
C ILE A 22 6.01 -39.90 -35.36
N PHE A 23 5.83 -38.89 -34.50
CA PHE A 23 4.77 -38.89 -33.50
C PHE A 23 3.37 -38.88 -34.13
N HIS A 24 3.15 -38.09 -35.19
CA HIS A 24 1.82 -37.91 -35.78
C HIS A 24 1.39 -39.08 -36.67
N GLU A 25 2.32 -39.76 -37.34
CA GLU A 25 2.05 -40.95 -38.14
C GLU A 25 1.78 -42.17 -37.27
N THR A 26 2.63 -42.39 -36.26
CA THR A 26 2.56 -43.58 -35.40
C THR A 26 1.52 -43.44 -34.29
N LYS A 27 1.28 -42.20 -33.83
CA LYS A 27 0.38 -41.86 -32.72
C LYS A 27 0.72 -42.66 -31.46
N ASP A 28 2.01 -42.84 -31.20
CA ASP A 28 2.53 -43.62 -30.09
C ASP A 28 3.38 -42.78 -29.13
N VAL A 29 3.71 -43.36 -27.98
CA VAL A 29 4.53 -42.77 -26.93
C VAL A 29 5.92 -43.37 -26.98
N TYR A 30 6.94 -42.52 -26.94
CA TYR A 30 8.33 -42.95 -27.08
C TYR A 30 9.19 -42.56 -25.89
N THR A 31 10.20 -43.37 -25.60
CA THR A 31 11.33 -42.93 -24.77
C THR A 31 12.43 -42.33 -25.66
N LEU A 32 13.36 -41.58 -25.07
CA LEU A 32 14.52 -41.05 -25.80
C LEU A 32 15.29 -42.17 -26.53
N LYS A 33 15.45 -43.34 -25.90
CA LYS A 33 16.15 -44.49 -26.49
C LYS A 33 15.44 -45.05 -27.72
N ASP A 34 14.11 -44.95 -27.77
CA ASP A 34 13.33 -45.41 -28.92
C ASP A 34 13.47 -44.44 -30.09
N LEU A 35 13.40 -43.13 -29.81
CA LEU A 35 13.59 -42.08 -30.81
C LEU A 35 15.00 -42.06 -31.40
N GLU A 36 16.02 -42.31 -30.58
CA GLU A 36 17.41 -42.46 -31.04
C GLU A 36 17.60 -43.61 -32.03
N LYS A 37 16.72 -44.63 -32.01
CA LYS A 37 16.73 -45.74 -32.97
C LYS A 37 15.85 -45.50 -34.18
N ILE A 38 14.65 -44.95 -33.97
CA ILE A 38 13.63 -44.80 -35.02
C ILE A 38 13.95 -43.60 -35.90
N ALA A 39 14.27 -42.44 -35.32
CA ALA A 39 14.43 -41.18 -36.07
C ALA A 39 15.54 -41.20 -37.14
N PRO A 40 16.71 -41.82 -36.90
CA PRO A 40 17.72 -41.99 -37.95
C PRO A 40 17.31 -42.99 -39.03
N LYS A 41 16.59 -44.06 -38.65
CA LYS A 41 16.22 -45.15 -39.55
C LYS A 41 15.07 -44.79 -40.48
N THR A 42 14.03 -44.13 -39.96
CA THR A 42 12.79 -43.88 -40.71
C THR A 42 12.80 -42.52 -41.40
N LYS A 43 13.38 -41.49 -40.77
CA LYS A 43 13.31 -40.10 -41.26
C LYS A 43 14.68 -39.48 -41.56
N GLY A 44 15.76 -40.23 -41.37
CA GLY A 44 17.13 -39.80 -41.72
C GLY A 44 17.66 -38.65 -40.86
N ILE A 45 17.18 -38.52 -39.62
CA ILE A 45 17.70 -37.53 -38.65
C ILE A 45 19.05 -38.05 -38.11
N THR A 46 20.09 -37.22 -38.12
CA THR A 46 21.41 -37.60 -37.60
C THR A 46 21.29 -37.97 -36.11
N SER A 47 21.76 -39.17 -35.70
CA SER A 47 21.63 -39.66 -34.30
C SER A 47 22.07 -38.65 -33.25
N GLN A 48 23.17 -37.94 -33.48
CA GLN A 48 23.71 -36.96 -32.55
C GLN A 48 22.77 -35.75 -32.34
N SER A 49 21.89 -35.46 -33.30
CA SER A 49 20.94 -34.34 -33.22
C SER A 49 19.55 -34.71 -32.71
N VAL A 50 19.25 -36.01 -32.50
CA VAL A 50 17.91 -36.46 -32.08
C VAL A 50 17.49 -35.84 -30.75
N LYS A 51 18.39 -35.87 -29.76
CA LYS A 51 18.13 -35.31 -28.43
C LYS A 51 17.88 -33.80 -28.46
N GLU A 52 18.70 -33.07 -29.22
CA GLU A 52 18.59 -31.61 -29.36
C GLU A 52 17.28 -31.21 -30.05
N VAL A 53 16.94 -31.86 -31.16
CA VAL A 53 15.70 -31.61 -31.90
C VAL A 53 14.48 -31.95 -31.05
N LEU A 54 14.52 -33.05 -30.29
CA LEU A 54 13.45 -33.41 -29.37
C LEU A 54 13.27 -32.37 -28.26
N GLN A 55 14.38 -31.89 -27.68
CA GLN A 55 14.33 -30.86 -26.64
C GLN A 55 13.71 -29.56 -27.16
N GLN A 56 14.13 -29.09 -28.34
CA GLN A 56 13.54 -27.91 -28.98
C GLN A 56 12.02 -28.05 -29.16
N LEU A 57 11.55 -29.21 -29.63
CA LEU A 57 10.12 -29.46 -29.80
C LEU A 57 9.34 -29.52 -28.48
N VAL A 58 9.98 -29.97 -27.39
CA VAL A 58 9.40 -29.96 -26.05
C VAL A 58 9.34 -28.53 -25.50
N ASP A 59 10.41 -27.76 -25.67
CA ASP A 59 10.49 -26.37 -25.23
C ASP A 59 9.45 -25.48 -25.95
N ASP A 60 9.20 -25.74 -27.24
CA ASP A 60 8.16 -25.08 -28.03
C ASP A 60 6.74 -25.59 -27.76
N GLY A 61 6.59 -26.64 -26.94
CA GLY A 61 5.30 -27.24 -26.59
C GLY A 61 4.65 -28.06 -27.71
N GLU A 62 5.38 -28.40 -28.77
CA GLU A 62 4.90 -29.22 -29.88
C GLU A 62 4.95 -30.73 -29.57
N VAL A 63 5.84 -31.13 -28.66
CA VAL A 63 5.93 -32.49 -28.09
C VAL A 63 5.75 -32.41 -26.58
N MET A 64 4.86 -33.24 -26.04
CA MET A 64 4.66 -33.37 -24.60
C MET A 64 5.73 -34.28 -24.02
N CYS A 65 6.23 -33.92 -22.83
CA CYS A 65 7.18 -34.71 -22.06
C CYS A 65 6.63 -34.91 -20.65
N GLU A 66 6.55 -36.15 -20.20
CA GLU A 66 6.20 -36.47 -18.81
C GLU A 66 7.15 -37.51 -18.24
N LYS A 67 7.53 -37.29 -16.99
CA LYS A 67 8.40 -38.21 -16.25
C LYS A 67 7.57 -39.21 -15.49
N ILE A 68 7.67 -40.48 -15.85
CA ILE A 68 6.98 -41.58 -15.17
C ILE A 68 8.05 -42.52 -14.59
N GLY A 69 8.15 -42.54 -13.26
CA GLY A 69 9.21 -43.25 -12.54
C GLY A 69 10.60 -42.69 -12.85
N SER A 70 11.50 -43.54 -13.34
CA SER A 70 12.88 -43.17 -13.70
C SER A 70 13.04 -42.70 -15.16
N SER A 71 11.97 -42.69 -15.95
CA SER A 71 12.03 -42.49 -17.41
C SER A 71 11.16 -41.32 -17.86
N ASN A 72 11.63 -40.59 -18.89
CA ASN A 72 10.84 -39.57 -19.58
C ASN A 72 10.16 -40.19 -20.81
N TYR A 73 8.88 -39.88 -20.97
CA TYR A 73 8.03 -40.31 -22.06
C TYR A 73 7.64 -39.10 -22.91
N PHE A 74 7.71 -39.25 -24.22
CA PHE A 74 7.46 -38.20 -25.19
C PHE A 74 6.35 -38.61 -26.15
N TRP A 75 5.41 -37.69 -26.42
CA TRP A 75 4.36 -37.91 -27.41
C TRP A 75 3.87 -36.59 -28.01
N SER A 76 3.32 -36.67 -29.20
CA SER A 76 2.60 -35.55 -29.83
C SER A 76 1.45 -36.09 -30.65
N PHE A 77 0.26 -35.53 -30.46
CA PHE A 77 -0.93 -35.90 -31.23
C PHE A 77 -1.39 -34.71 -32.06
N PRO A 78 -1.84 -34.93 -33.32
CA PRO A 78 -2.34 -33.85 -34.17
C PRO A 78 -3.47 -33.02 -33.53
N SER A 79 -4.27 -33.65 -32.65
CA SER A 79 -5.39 -33.01 -31.95
C SER A 79 -4.98 -32.16 -30.74
N ALA A 80 -3.77 -32.32 -30.21
CA ALA A 80 -3.34 -31.63 -28.99
C ALA A 80 -3.24 -30.11 -29.20
N ALA A 81 -2.61 -29.68 -30.30
CA ALA A 81 -2.48 -28.26 -30.64
C ALA A 81 -3.85 -27.60 -30.87
N VAL A 82 -4.76 -28.28 -31.58
CA VAL A 82 -6.13 -27.81 -31.83
C VAL A 82 -6.90 -27.69 -30.53
N LYS A 83 -6.82 -28.69 -29.64
CA LYS A 83 -7.48 -28.67 -28.33
C LYS A 83 -6.95 -27.54 -27.45
N ALA A 84 -5.65 -27.34 -27.39
CA ALA A 84 -5.04 -26.25 -26.61
C ALA A 84 -5.53 -24.87 -27.09
N LYS A 85 -5.55 -24.65 -28.41
CA LYS A 85 -6.09 -23.40 -29.00
C LYS A 85 -7.58 -23.22 -28.76
N ARG A 86 -8.35 -24.31 -28.82
CA ARG A 86 -9.79 -24.27 -28.52
C ARG A 86 -10.07 -23.89 -27.07
N LEU A 87 -9.36 -24.48 -26.12
CA LEU A 87 -9.48 -24.14 -24.70
C LEU A 87 -9.11 -22.67 -24.43
N GLN A 88 -8.04 -22.17 -25.06
CA GLN A 88 -7.68 -20.76 -24.98
C GLN A 88 -8.78 -19.86 -25.53
N LEU A 89 -9.35 -20.20 -26.68
CA LEU A 89 -10.44 -19.45 -27.30
C LEU A 89 -11.69 -19.45 -26.41
N ASP A 90 -12.09 -20.60 -25.89
CA ASP A 90 -13.26 -20.71 -25.02
C ASP A 90 -13.05 -19.90 -23.72
N SER A 91 -11.86 -19.97 -23.11
CA SER A 91 -11.51 -19.16 -21.93
C SER A 91 -11.57 -17.66 -22.20
N LEU A 92 -10.96 -17.20 -23.31
CA LEU A 92 -10.99 -15.79 -23.71
C LEU A 92 -12.41 -15.32 -24.06
N THR A 93 -13.22 -16.19 -24.64
CA THR A 93 -14.63 -15.89 -24.96
C THR A 93 -15.45 -15.70 -23.69
N CYS A 94 -15.27 -16.57 -22.68
CA CYS A 94 -15.89 -16.38 -21.37
C CYS A 94 -15.46 -15.06 -20.71
N GLN A 95 -14.15 -14.78 -20.66
CA GLN A 95 -13.65 -13.51 -20.09
C GLN A 95 -14.20 -12.29 -20.80
N SER A 96 -14.31 -12.34 -22.13
CA SER A 96 -14.90 -11.24 -22.91
C SER A 96 -16.38 -11.06 -22.60
N ALA A 97 -17.13 -12.15 -22.39
CA ALA A 97 -18.54 -12.09 -22.03
C ALA A 97 -18.72 -11.47 -20.63
N ASP A 98 -17.92 -11.91 -19.66
CA ASP A 98 -17.93 -11.38 -18.28
C ASP A 98 -17.60 -9.89 -18.26
N LEU A 99 -16.52 -9.48 -18.93
CA LEU A 99 -16.13 -8.06 -19.03
C LEU A 99 -17.19 -7.21 -19.73
N THR A 100 -17.85 -7.77 -20.75
CA THR A 100 -18.96 -7.06 -21.44
C THR A 100 -20.13 -6.86 -20.49
N GLN A 101 -20.49 -7.89 -19.72
CA GLN A 101 -21.53 -7.79 -18.70
C GLN A 101 -21.19 -6.73 -17.65
N ASP A 102 -19.98 -6.76 -17.09
CA ASP A 102 -19.52 -5.78 -16.10
C ASP A 102 -19.56 -4.36 -16.65
N LEU A 103 -19.13 -4.17 -17.90
CA LEU A 103 -19.17 -2.88 -18.58
C LEU A 103 -20.62 -2.38 -18.69
N THR A 104 -21.56 -3.23 -19.11
CA THR A 104 -22.99 -2.83 -19.19
C THR A 104 -23.55 -2.46 -17.81
N GLN A 105 -23.18 -3.19 -16.76
CA GLN A 105 -23.62 -2.88 -15.40
C GLN A 105 -23.04 -1.54 -14.92
N LEU A 106 -21.75 -1.30 -15.14
CA LEU A 106 -21.08 -0.04 -14.82
C LEU A 106 -21.70 1.14 -15.57
N GLN A 107 -21.98 0.99 -16.87
CA GLN A 107 -22.64 2.02 -17.66
C GLN A 107 -24.05 2.33 -17.13
N SER A 108 -24.82 1.31 -16.75
CA SER A 108 -26.15 1.51 -16.14
C SER A 108 -26.08 2.22 -14.78
N SER A 109 -25.05 1.92 -13.98
CA SER A 109 -24.81 2.57 -12.69
C SER A 109 -24.39 4.02 -12.87
N LEU A 110 -23.47 4.28 -13.81
CA LEU A 110 -23.04 5.61 -14.20
C LEU A 110 -24.25 6.45 -14.65
N ALA A 111 -25.07 5.93 -15.57
CA ALA A 111 -26.26 6.62 -16.08
C ALA A 111 -27.25 6.97 -14.96
N ARG A 112 -27.49 6.06 -14.01
CA ARG A 112 -28.34 6.33 -12.83
C ARG A 112 -27.74 7.41 -11.93
N ALA A 113 -26.43 7.36 -11.69
CA ALA A 113 -25.75 8.34 -10.84
C ALA A 113 -25.71 9.74 -11.46
N THR A 114 -25.48 9.83 -12.78
CA THR A 114 -25.40 11.11 -13.50
C THR A 114 -26.71 11.88 -13.48
N VAL A 115 -27.87 11.21 -13.57
CA VAL A 115 -29.19 11.86 -13.50
C VAL A 115 -29.37 12.64 -12.19
N SER A 116 -28.87 12.11 -11.07
CA SER A 116 -28.97 12.78 -9.76
C SER A 116 -27.87 13.82 -9.49
N ARG A 117 -26.80 13.82 -10.31
CA ARG A 117 -25.58 14.61 -10.07
C ARG A 117 -25.29 15.56 -11.23
N GLU A 118 -26.33 16.00 -11.91
CA GLU A 118 -26.18 16.96 -13.00
C GLU A 118 -25.50 18.25 -12.51
N PRO A 119 -24.57 18.82 -13.28
CA PRO A 119 -23.85 20.04 -12.91
C PRO A 119 -24.77 21.26 -13.13
N THR A 120 -25.85 21.34 -12.37
CA THR A 120 -26.72 22.51 -12.35
C THR A 120 -26.01 23.70 -11.67
N PRO A 121 -26.30 24.95 -12.05
CA PRO A 121 -25.74 26.13 -11.40
C PRO A 121 -25.94 26.11 -9.88
N ASP A 122 -27.13 25.70 -9.42
CA ASP A 122 -27.46 25.59 -7.99
C ASP A 122 -26.57 24.57 -7.27
N ARG A 123 -26.32 23.41 -7.89
CA ARG A 123 -25.44 22.39 -7.32
C ARG A 123 -24.00 22.90 -7.21
N LEU A 124 -23.51 23.59 -8.24
CA LEU A 124 -22.15 24.15 -8.23
C LEU A 124 -22.01 25.24 -7.17
N ALA A 125 -23.02 26.10 -7.03
CA ALA A 125 -23.06 27.10 -5.98
C ALA A 125 -23.06 26.46 -4.58
N LEU A 126 -23.88 25.43 -4.36
CA LEU A 126 -23.93 24.71 -3.08
C LEU A 126 -22.62 23.98 -2.76
N LEU A 127 -21.95 23.41 -3.77
CA LEU A 127 -20.63 22.79 -3.59
C LEU A 127 -19.56 23.82 -3.19
N ALA A 128 -19.58 25.00 -3.83
CA ALA A 128 -18.69 26.10 -3.46
C ALA A 128 -18.99 26.64 -2.05
N GLU A 129 -20.26 26.73 -1.67
CA GLU A 129 -20.67 27.13 -0.32
C GLU A 129 -20.19 26.11 0.73
N ILE A 130 -20.32 24.81 0.46
CA ILE A 130 -19.80 23.76 1.34
C ILE A 130 -18.28 23.89 1.51
N GLU A 131 -17.55 24.11 0.42
CA GLU A 131 -16.09 24.29 0.46
C GLU A 131 -15.71 25.52 1.31
N GLN A 132 -16.42 26.64 1.12
CA GLN A 132 -16.20 27.85 1.92
C GLN A 132 -16.50 27.62 3.41
N LEU A 133 -17.64 27.02 3.74
CA LEU A 133 -18.02 26.74 5.13
C LEU A 133 -17.03 25.78 5.81
N GLN A 134 -16.49 24.80 5.08
CA GLN A 134 -15.45 23.92 5.60
C GLN A 134 -14.16 24.67 5.91
N ALA A 135 -13.76 25.60 5.05
CA ALA A 135 -12.61 26.47 5.29
C ALA A 135 -12.85 27.39 6.51
N ASP A 136 -14.04 27.97 6.63
CA ASP A 136 -14.43 28.84 7.75
C ASP A 136 -14.43 28.06 9.07
N ILE A 137 -14.98 26.84 9.09
CA ILE A 137 -14.94 25.95 10.27
C ILE A 137 -13.50 25.66 10.68
N ALA A 138 -12.63 25.33 9.72
CA ALA A 138 -11.23 25.06 10.00
C ALA A 138 -10.52 26.29 10.57
N ALA A 139 -10.78 27.48 10.02
CA ALA A 139 -10.22 28.73 10.52
C ALA A 139 -10.71 29.05 11.95
N MET A 140 -12.01 28.93 12.20
CA MET A 140 -12.61 29.14 13.53
C MET A 140 -12.08 28.15 14.57
N GLN A 141 -11.82 26.90 14.20
CA GLN A 141 -11.22 25.91 15.09
C GLN A 141 -9.78 26.29 15.47
N VAL A 142 -8.98 26.77 14.52
CA VAL A 142 -7.63 27.28 14.79
C VAL A 142 -7.68 28.50 15.71
N GLU A 143 -8.60 29.41 15.45
CA GLU A 143 -8.81 30.59 16.31
C GLU A 143 -9.25 30.18 17.72
N LEU A 144 -10.19 29.25 17.88
CA LEU A 144 -10.62 28.74 19.18
C LEU A 144 -9.47 28.09 19.97
N GLU A 145 -8.61 27.30 19.31
CA GLU A 145 -7.44 26.71 19.99
C GLU A 145 -6.48 27.79 20.48
N SER A 146 -6.37 28.93 19.80
CA SER A 146 -5.54 30.05 20.27
C SER A 146 -6.04 30.68 21.57
N TYR A 147 -7.34 30.57 21.87
CA TYR A 147 -7.96 31.04 23.10
C TYR A 147 -8.03 29.97 24.20
N ARG A 148 -7.43 28.81 24.00
CA ARG A 148 -7.48 27.70 24.96
C ARG A 148 -7.04 28.09 26.37
N ASP A 149 -6.03 28.95 26.48
CA ASP A 149 -5.49 29.39 27.77
C ASP A 149 -6.30 30.55 28.39
N CYS A 150 -7.27 31.09 27.66
CA CYS A 150 -8.15 32.19 28.07
C CYS A 150 -9.51 31.67 28.59
N ASP A 151 -9.53 30.54 29.30
CA ASP A 151 -10.74 30.01 29.91
C ASP A 151 -11.22 30.95 31.05
N PRO A 152 -12.42 31.56 30.93
CA PRO A 152 -12.95 32.47 31.95
C PRO A 152 -13.08 31.83 33.33
N GLU A 153 -13.40 30.53 33.40
CA GLU A 153 -13.51 29.83 34.68
C GLU A 153 -12.14 29.67 35.34
N VAL A 154 -11.11 29.29 34.56
CA VAL A 154 -9.73 29.19 35.05
C VAL A 154 -9.22 30.57 35.49
N HIS A 155 -9.54 31.63 34.74
CA HIS A 155 -9.19 32.99 35.11
C HIS A 155 -9.83 33.43 36.42
N GLN A 156 -11.13 33.18 36.60
CA GLN A 156 -11.84 33.49 37.85
C GLN A 156 -11.29 32.70 39.04
N GLN A 157 -10.99 31.41 38.86
CA GLN A 157 -10.37 30.58 39.89
C GLN A 157 -8.99 31.12 40.29
N THR A 158 -8.20 31.57 39.31
CA THR A 158 -6.89 32.18 39.56
C THR A 158 -7.01 33.47 40.36
N LEU A 159 -7.97 34.35 40.03
CA LEU A 159 -8.23 35.57 40.80
C LEU A 159 -8.63 35.26 42.25
N ALA A 160 -9.52 34.30 42.47
CA ALA A 160 -9.92 33.88 43.81
C ALA A 160 -8.72 33.33 44.61
N GLN A 161 -7.82 32.56 43.98
CA GLN A 161 -6.59 32.09 44.62
C GLN A 161 -5.62 33.23 44.96
N VAL A 162 -5.50 34.22 44.08
CA VAL A 162 -4.70 35.43 44.34
C VAL A 162 -5.23 36.16 45.57
N ASP A 163 -6.55 36.30 45.72
CA ASP A 163 -7.13 36.96 46.89
C ASP A 163 -6.85 36.18 48.19
N VAL A 164 -6.94 34.85 48.16
CA VAL A 164 -6.54 34.00 49.31
C VAL A 164 -5.05 34.18 49.64
N CYS A 165 -4.19 34.25 48.63
CA CYS A 165 -2.76 34.48 48.83
C CYS A 165 -2.49 35.86 49.43
N LYS A 166 -3.15 36.92 48.94
CA LYS A 166 -3.03 38.28 49.50
C LYS A 166 -3.46 38.34 50.96
N GLN A 167 -4.61 37.73 51.30
CA GLN A 167 -5.05 37.63 52.69
C GLN A 167 -4.04 36.88 53.55
N GLY A 168 -3.45 35.79 53.02
CA GLY A 168 -2.39 35.05 53.68
C GLY A 168 -1.14 35.91 53.95
N VAL A 169 -0.66 36.64 52.93
CA VAL A 169 0.48 37.57 53.06
C VAL A 169 0.18 38.63 54.11
N ASN A 170 -0.97 39.31 54.03
CA ASN A 170 -1.35 40.36 54.98
C ASN A 170 -1.41 39.84 56.41
N ARG A 171 -2.00 38.65 56.61
CA ARG A 171 -2.03 38.01 57.94
C ARG A 171 -0.63 37.72 58.48
N TRP A 172 0.30 37.26 57.64
CA TRP A 172 1.68 37.03 58.09
C TRP A 172 2.42 38.35 58.36
N THR A 173 2.24 39.37 57.52
CA THR A 173 2.77 40.71 57.72
C THR A 173 2.28 41.33 59.03
N GLU A 174 0.97 41.26 59.31
CA GLU A 174 0.37 41.72 60.56
C GLU A 174 0.92 40.96 61.77
N ASN A 175 1.07 39.63 61.66
CA ASN A 175 1.66 38.82 62.72
C ASN A 175 3.12 39.22 63.00
N MET A 176 3.88 39.54 61.96
CA MET A 176 5.26 40.03 62.10
C MET A 176 5.29 41.38 62.81
N PHE A 177 4.44 42.33 62.43
CA PHE A 177 4.34 43.62 63.11
C PHE A 177 3.86 43.49 64.56
N ALA A 178 2.92 42.59 64.83
CA ALA A 178 2.46 42.29 66.18
C ALA A 178 3.58 41.72 67.05
N LEU A 179 4.39 40.80 66.50
CA LEU A 179 5.56 40.25 67.19
C LEU A 179 6.60 41.34 67.45
N GLN A 180 6.89 42.19 66.48
CA GLN A 180 7.81 43.31 66.63
C GLN A 180 7.34 44.30 67.71
N GLY A 181 6.03 44.61 67.73
CA GLY A 181 5.42 45.44 68.77
C GLY A 181 5.52 44.81 70.16
N TRP A 182 5.25 43.52 70.29
CA TRP A 182 5.39 42.81 71.56
C TRP A 182 6.85 42.77 72.05
N VAL A 183 7.82 42.55 71.15
CA VAL A 183 9.25 42.60 71.48
C VAL A 183 9.64 44.00 71.96
N ARG A 184 9.13 45.05 71.30
CA ARG A 184 9.35 46.45 71.71
C ARG A 184 8.84 46.71 73.12
N ASP A 185 7.64 46.24 73.43
CA ASP A 185 7.01 46.44 74.74
C ASP A 185 7.69 45.65 75.87
N LYS A 186 8.23 44.46 75.58
CA LYS A 186 8.81 43.56 76.60
C LYS A 186 10.32 43.69 76.77
N PHE A 187 11.06 43.99 75.71
CA PHE A 187 12.52 43.95 75.68
C PHE A 187 13.16 45.27 75.24
N GLY A 188 12.37 46.32 75.00
CA GLY A 188 12.86 47.64 74.62
C GLY A 188 13.05 47.82 73.12
N SER A 189 13.04 49.08 72.67
CA SER A 189 13.03 49.45 71.25
C SER A 189 14.31 49.02 70.50
N GLU A 190 15.47 49.03 71.16
CA GLU A 190 16.73 48.60 70.54
C GLU A 190 16.73 47.14 70.05
N ASN A 191 15.90 46.28 70.66
CA ASN A 191 15.79 44.87 70.31
C ASN A 191 14.69 44.59 69.27
N ALA A 192 13.74 45.52 69.10
CA ALA A 192 12.64 45.40 68.15
C ALA A 192 12.96 46.03 66.79
N ASP A 193 13.73 47.13 66.80
CA ASP A 193 14.10 47.86 65.59
C ASP A 193 15.19 47.07 64.84
N GLY A 194 14.85 46.53 63.66
CA GLY A 194 15.73 45.64 62.90
C GLY A 194 15.60 44.16 63.24
N LEU A 195 14.63 43.75 64.06
CA LEU A 195 14.36 42.35 64.43
C LEU A 195 14.34 41.40 63.23
N PHE A 196 13.70 41.82 62.14
CA PHE A 196 13.58 41.02 60.92
C PHE A 196 14.64 41.32 59.84
N LYS A 197 15.50 42.33 60.06
CA LYS A 197 16.56 42.72 59.10
C LYS A 197 17.56 41.58 58.88
N GLY A 198 17.88 40.83 59.95
CA GLY A 198 18.73 39.64 59.89
C GLY A 198 18.12 38.46 59.12
N PHE A 199 16.80 38.48 58.91
CA PHE A 199 16.06 37.48 58.13
C PHE A 199 15.82 37.92 56.68
N GLY A 200 16.40 39.05 56.26
CA GLY A 200 16.26 39.57 54.89
C GLY A 200 14.91 40.22 54.60
N VAL A 201 14.17 40.64 55.63
CA VAL A 201 12.88 41.31 55.47
C VAL A 201 13.11 42.79 55.14
N PRO A 202 12.53 43.33 54.05
CA PRO A 202 12.62 44.75 53.70
C PRO A 202 11.99 45.67 54.75
N GLU A 203 12.56 46.86 54.94
CA GLU A 203 12.03 47.85 55.90
C GLU A 203 10.75 48.54 55.39
N ASP A 204 10.49 48.47 54.08
CA ASP A 204 9.30 48.97 53.40
C ASP A 204 8.23 47.89 53.18
N LEU A 205 8.36 46.73 53.84
CA LEU A 205 7.32 45.71 53.82
C LEU A 205 6.02 46.30 54.36
N ASP A 206 4.93 46.14 53.62
CA ASP A 206 3.57 46.54 54.02
C ASP A 206 2.56 45.48 53.56
N THR A 207 1.34 45.61 54.03
CA THR A 207 0.18 44.87 53.52
C THR A 207 -0.07 45.20 52.04
N VAL A 208 -0.57 44.21 51.31
CA VAL A 208 -0.79 44.21 49.86
C VAL A 208 -2.27 44.32 49.51
#